data_AF-A0A8J4TJJ2-F1
#
_entry.id   AF-A0A8J4TJJ2-F1
#
_cell.length_a   1.000
_cell.length_b   1.000
_cell.length_c   1.000
_cell.angle_alpha   90.00
_cell.angle_beta   90.00
_cell.angle_gamma   90.00
#
_symmetry.space_group_name_H-M   'P 1'
#
loop_
_entity.id
_entity.type
_entity.pdbx_description
1 polymer ?
#
loop_
_entity_poly.entity_id
_entity_poly.type
_entity_poly.pdbx_seq_one_letter_code
_entity_poly.pdbx_strand_id
1 'polypeptide(L)'
;MAEWKQKCDSEWQLRANGVPLPDTVDWKTVYERKPLERNLLKNSSPFGLTHDTPPPEREVTGEYPDPNLPPQFEPTGDFSGWSTSSERLPLDTSGIPPGVVICHLPNYSWFSLEQRVDLKAEGLWDELLDSFQPDIAVEDWYEESQLHKSIYELHVKLLAADGQTVIKEHACSPTENLEVYSHKWKQ
;
A
#
# COMPACT_ATOMS: atom_id res chain seq x y z
N MET A 1 21.02 2.25 31.10
CA MET A 1 21.07 1.44 29.86
C MET A 1 20.56 0.01 30.08
N ALA A 2 21.03 -0.72 31.10
CA ALA A 2 20.58 -2.10 31.37
C ALA A 2 19.08 -2.25 31.69
N GLU A 3 18.46 -1.25 32.34
CA GLU A 3 17.05 -1.31 32.75
C GLU A 3 16.08 -1.28 31.55
N TRP A 4 16.32 -0.41 30.56
CA TRP A 4 15.49 -0.33 29.34
C TRP A 4 15.60 -1.59 28.50
N LYS A 5 16.83 -2.14 28.39
CA LYS A 5 17.08 -3.42 27.73
C LYS A 5 16.27 -4.56 28.36
N GLN A 6 16.21 -4.63 29.69
CA GLN A 6 15.40 -5.62 30.41
C GLN A 6 13.89 -5.39 30.24
N LYS A 7 13.44 -4.13 30.20
CA LYS A 7 12.03 -3.80 29.92
C LYS A 7 11.62 -4.25 28.52
N CYS A 8 12.38 -3.89 27.47
CA CYS A 8 12.11 -4.33 26.09
C CYS A 8 12.10 -5.86 25.97
N ASP A 9 13.07 -6.53 26.61
CA ASP A 9 13.15 -7.99 26.61
C ASP A 9 11.94 -8.64 27.31
N SER A 10 11.43 -8.02 28.38
CA SER A 10 10.26 -8.54 29.10
C SER A 10 8.95 -8.30 28.37
N GLU A 11 8.79 -7.15 27.70
CA GLU A 11 7.57 -6.79 26.95
C GLU A 11 7.46 -7.57 25.64
N TRP A 12 8.56 -7.71 24.89
CA TRP A 12 8.56 -8.35 23.56
C TRP A 12 9.22 -9.73 23.52
N GLN A 13 9.63 -10.26 24.67
CA GLN A 13 10.23 -11.60 24.80
C GLN A 13 11.43 -11.84 23.86
N LEU A 14 12.25 -10.80 23.66
CA LEU A 14 13.28 -10.76 22.62
C LEU A 14 14.28 -11.92 22.74
N ARG A 15 14.86 -12.15 23.92
CA ARG A 15 15.82 -13.26 24.14
C ARG A 15 15.17 -14.63 24.06
N ALA A 16 13.93 -14.76 24.51
CA ALA A 16 13.19 -16.02 24.41
C ALA A 16 12.97 -16.41 22.95
N ASN A 17 12.79 -15.42 22.08
CA ASN A 17 12.67 -15.58 20.63
C ASN A 17 14.03 -15.62 19.91
N GLY A 18 15.17 -15.52 20.61
CA GLY A 18 16.50 -15.57 20.00
C GLY A 18 16.97 -14.26 19.35
N VAL A 19 16.30 -13.14 19.62
CA VAL A 19 16.66 -11.83 19.09
C VAL A 19 17.93 -11.29 19.77
N PRO A 20 18.94 -10.84 19.00
CA PRO A 20 20.15 -10.25 19.56
C PRO A 20 19.88 -8.86 20.15
N LEU A 21 20.40 -8.63 21.36
CA LEU A 21 20.30 -7.36 22.07
C LEU A 21 21.69 -6.75 22.25
N PRO A 22 22.23 -6.03 21.25
CA PRO A 22 23.52 -5.38 21.34
C PRO A 22 23.54 -4.26 22.41
N ASP A 23 24.73 -3.98 22.96
CA ASP A 23 24.93 -2.86 23.90
C ASP A 23 25.16 -1.51 23.21
N THR A 24 25.35 -1.52 21.89
CA THR A 24 25.54 -0.34 21.04
C THR A 24 24.23 0.41 20.74
N VAL A 25 23.08 -0.23 20.94
CA VAL A 25 21.75 0.32 20.63
C VAL A 25 21.18 1.10 21.83
N ASP A 26 20.61 2.28 21.55
CA ASP A 26 19.87 3.06 22.55
C ASP A 26 18.47 2.46 22.79
N TRP A 27 18.41 1.51 23.72
CA TRP A 27 17.19 0.83 24.14
C TRP A 27 16.10 1.77 24.67
N LYS A 28 16.45 2.97 25.15
CA LYS A 28 15.45 3.95 25.60
C LYS A 28 14.66 4.47 24.40
N THR A 29 15.34 4.87 23.33
CA THR A 29 14.70 5.34 22.10
C THR A 29 13.90 4.23 21.42
N VAL A 30 14.42 3.01 21.37
CA VAL A 30 13.69 1.85 20.83
C VAL A 30 12.38 1.63 21.59
N TYR A 31 12.44 1.66 22.93
CA TYR A 31 11.26 1.52 23.78
C TYR A 31 10.23 2.63 23.56
N GLU A 32 10.70 3.89 23.42
CA GLU A 32 9.82 5.03 23.15
C GLU A 32 9.15 4.94 21.77
N ARG A 33 9.83 4.39 20.77
CA ARG A 33 9.30 4.23 19.40
C ARG A 33 8.36 3.04 19.21
N LYS A 34 8.42 2.04 20.10
CA LYS A 34 7.66 0.78 20.03
C LYS A 34 7.54 0.25 18.58
N PRO A 35 8.66 -0.12 17.94
CA PRO A 35 8.68 -0.45 16.50
C PRO A 35 7.98 -1.77 16.15
N LEU A 36 7.81 -2.68 17.11
CA LEU A 36 7.27 -4.02 16.89
C LEU A 36 5.74 -4.01 16.98
N GLU A 37 5.10 -4.90 16.22
CA GLU A 37 3.64 -5.17 16.25
C GLU A 37 2.76 -3.93 16.00
N ARG A 38 3.23 -2.98 15.19
CA ARG A 38 2.44 -1.83 14.75
C ARG A 38 2.53 -1.61 13.25
N ASN A 39 1.52 -0.92 12.69
CA ASN A 39 1.58 -0.47 11.31
C ASN A 39 2.66 0.63 11.17
N LEU A 40 3.55 0.44 10.19
CA LEU A 40 4.63 1.38 9.87
C LEU A 40 4.25 2.33 8.72
N LEU A 41 3.15 2.06 8.02
CA LEU A 41 2.64 2.97 6.99
C LEU A 41 1.98 4.19 7.64
N LYS A 42 2.38 5.36 7.17
CA LYS A 42 1.70 6.62 7.49
C LYS A 42 0.43 6.70 6.68
N ASN A 43 -0.65 7.13 7.32
CA ASN A 43 -1.94 7.35 6.66
C ASN A 43 -2.38 6.13 5.83
N SER A 44 -2.61 4.99 6.50
CA SER A 44 -2.99 3.74 5.86
C SER A 44 -4.39 3.74 5.22
N SER A 45 -5.15 4.82 5.36
CA SER A 45 -6.47 5.00 4.76
C SER A 45 -6.58 6.38 4.11
N PRO A 46 -5.89 6.61 2.98
CA PRO A 46 -5.86 7.92 2.33
C PRO A 46 -7.24 8.32 1.75
N PHE A 47 -8.09 7.34 1.48
CA PHE A 47 -9.47 7.56 1.02
C PHE A 47 -10.47 7.68 2.18
N GLY A 48 -10.03 7.55 3.44
CA GLY A 48 -10.91 7.57 4.61
C GLY A 48 -11.83 6.34 4.71
N LEU A 49 -11.49 5.26 4.03
CA LEU A 49 -12.26 4.01 4.00
C LEU A 49 -11.66 2.97 4.96
N THR A 50 -12.50 2.12 5.53
CA THR A 50 -12.07 0.96 6.32
C THR A 50 -12.70 -0.32 5.78
N HIS A 51 -11.94 -1.41 5.78
CA HIS A 51 -12.44 -2.72 5.40
C HIS A 51 -13.41 -3.32 6.44
N ASP A 52 -13.49 -2.74 7.64
CA ASP A 52 -14.46 -3.12 8.70
C ASP A 52 -15.91 -2.81 8.31
N THR A 53 -16.10 -1.88 7.37
CA THR A 53 -17.41 -1.52 6.82
C THR A 53 -17.50 -1.98 5.37
N PRO A 54 -18.69 -2.32 4.85
CA PRO A 54 -18.86 -2.62 3.44
C PRO A 54 -18.30 -1.51 2.54
N PRO A 55 -17.80 -1.84 1.33
CA PRO A 55 -17.36 -0.84 0.37
C PRO A 55 -18.46 0.21 0.12
N PRO A 56 -18.10 1.48 -0.11
CA PRO A 56 -19.09 2.52 -0.38
C PRO A 56 -19.88 2.19 -1.65
N GLU A 57 -21.18 2.45 -1.60
CA GLU A 57 -22.05 2.32 -2.78
C GLU A 57 -21.59 3.27 -3.88
N ARG A 58 -21.72 2.83 -5.13
CA ARG A 58 -21.42 3.71 -6.28
C ARG A 58 -22.35 4.91 -6.26
N GLU A 59 -21.79 6.11 -6.23
CA GLU A 59 -22.56 7.33 -6.37
C GLU A 59 -23.14 7.43 -7.78
N VAL A 60 -24.40 7.01 -7.93
CA VAL A 60 -25.20 7.30 -9.12
C VAL A 60 -25.98 8.58 -8.82
N THR A 61 -25.30 9.73 -8.93
CA THR A 61 -25.88 11.03 -8.57
C THR A 61 -27.08 11.42 -9.46
N GLY A 62 -27.20 10.80 -10.65
CA GLY A 62 -28.24 11.14 -11.64
C GLY A 62 -28.09 12.56 -12.23
N GLU A 63 -27.15 13.35 -11.71
CA GLU A 63 -26.77 14.67 -12.17
C GLU A 63 -25.62 14.52 -13.17
N TYR A 64 -25.76 15.17 -14.33
CA TYR A 64 -24.66 15.25 -15.27
C TYR A 64 -23.54 16.10 -14.66
N PRO A 65 -22.26 15.69 -14.79
CA PRO A 65 -21.13 16.52 -14.38
C PRO A 65 -21.25 17.91 -15.03
N ASP A 66 -20.89 18.97 -14.28
CA ASP A 66 -20.89 20.33 -14.82
C ASP A 66 -20.03 20.36 -16.09
N PRO A 67 -20.60 20.72 -17.25
CA PRO A 67 -19.87 20.73 -18.52
C PRO A 67 -18.73 21.75 -18.55
N ASN A 68 -18.71 22.71 -17.62
CA ASN A 68 -17.63 23.69 -17.48
C ASN A 68 -16.47 23.19 -16.60
N LEU A 69 -16.65 22.08 -15.86
CA LEU A 69 -15.59 21.47 -15.09
C LEU A 69 -14.88 20.40 -15.93
N PRO A 70 -13.54 20.35 -15.91
CA PRO A 70 -12.84 19.24 -16.53
C PRO A 70 -13.26 17.93 -15.84
N PRO A 71 -13.33 16.80 -16.58
CA PRO A 71 -13.60 15.51 -15.96
C PRO A 71 -12.59 15.24 -14.86
N GLN A 72 -13.06 14.72 -13.73
CA GLN A 72 -12.19 14.34 -12.65
C GLN A 72 -11.51 13.01 -12.98
N PHE A 73 -10.20 13.06 -13.24
CA PHE A 73 -9.39 11.87 -13.55
C PHE A 73 -8.59 11.38 -12.34
N GLU A 74 -8.48 12.19 -11.29
CA GLU A 74 -7.74 11.86 -10.08
C GLU A 74 -8.71 11.61 -8.92
N PRO A 75 -8.47 10.56 -8.11
CA PRO A 75 -9.34 10.25 -7.01
C PRO A 75 -9.19 11.29 -5.89
N THR A 76 -10.27 11.52 -5.15
CA THR A 76 -10.27 12.42 -3.99
C THR A 76 -9.84 11.67 -2.74
N GLY A 77 -8.91 12.23 -1.98
CA GLY A 77 -8.43 11.66 -0.72
C GLY A 77 -7.43 12.57 -0.04
N ASP A 78 -7.12 12.27 1.22
CA ASP A 78 -5.96 12.81 1.90
C ASP A 78 -4.77 11.89 1.63
N PHE A 79 -3.91 12.26 0.68
CA PHE A 79 -2.71 11.50 0.33
C PHE A 79 -1.48 11.93 1.13
N SER A 80 -1.65 12.62 2.27
CA SER A 80 -0.55 13.04 3.12
C SER A 80 0.31 11.83 3.53
N GLY A 81 1.61 11.89 3.23
CA GLY A 81 2.56 10.80 3.49
C GLY A 81 2.75 9.82 2.33
N TRP A 82 2.00 9.98 1.23
CA TRP A 82 2.13 9.18 0.01
C TRP A 82 2.70 10.00 -1.15
N SER A 83 3.46 9.35 -2.01
CA SER A 83 3.79 9.87 -3.34
C SER A 83 2.78 9.33 -4.33
N THR A 84 2.03 10.22 -4.98
CA THR A 84 1.01 9.88 -5.97
C THR A 84 1.60 9.96 -7.38
N SER A 85 1.18 9.07 -8.27
CA SER A 85 1.44 9.20 -9.70
C SER A 85 0.30 8.64 -10.53
N SER A 86 0.11 9.20 -11.72
CA SER A 86 -0.96 8.81 -12.64
C SER A 86 -0.36 8.45 -13.99
N GLU A 87 -0.69 7.28 -14.52
CA GLU A 87 -0.30 6.85 -15.87
C GLU A 87 -1.53 6.68 -16.74
N ARG A 88 -1.64 7.46 -17.82
CA ARG A 88 -2.73 7.30 -18.77
C ARG A 88 -2.47 6.08 -19.65
N LEU A 89 -3.43 5.17 -19.66
CA LEU A 89 -3.37 3.98 -20.51
C LEU A 89 -3.66 4.34 -21.97
N PRO A 90 -2.98 3.68 -22.94
CA PRO A 90 -3.30 3.81 -24.34
C PRO A 90 -4.76 3.45 -24.62
N LEU A 91 -5.37 4.16 -25.57
CA LEU A 91 -6.70 3.84 -26.06
C LEU A 91 -6.71 2.46 -26.70
N ASP A 92 -7.56 1.57 -26.18
CA ASP A 92 -7.78 0.28 -26.80
C ASP A 92 -8.63 0.47 -28.06
N THR A 93 -8.01 0.26 -29.21
CA THR A 93 -8.67 0.25 -30.52
C THR A 93 -8.84 -1.17 -31.07
N SER A 94 -8.48 -2.18 -30.28
CA SER A 94 -8.67 -3.58 -30.65
C SER A 94 -10.17 -3.88 -30.79
N GLY A 95 -10.52 -4.70 -31.78
CA GLY A 95 -11.92 -5.03 -32.07
C GLY A 95 -12.72 -3.95 -32.80
N ILE A 96 -12.15 -2.77 -33.09
CA ILE A 96 -12.81 -1.73 -33.90
C ILE A 96 -12.68 -2.09 -35.40
N PRO A 97 -13.79 -2.30 -36.14
CA PRO A 97 -13.73 -2.64 -37.56
C PRO A 97 -13.20 -1.49 -38.42
N PRO A 98 -12.53 -1.77 -39.56
CA PRO A 98 -12.07 -0.73 -40.46
C PRO A 98 -13.24 0.07 -41.06
N GLY A 99 -13.10 1.41 -41.11
CA GLY A 99 -14.06 2.32 -41.74
C GLY A 99 -15.18 2.85 -40.83
N VAL A 100 -15.20 2.48 -39.54
CA VAL A 100 -16.15 3.05 -38.57
C VAL A 100 -15.68 4.39 -38.02
N VAL A 101 -16.63 5.28 -37.71
CA VAL A 101 -16.36 6.54 -37.02
C VAL A 101 -16.41 6.28 -35.51
N ILE A 102 -15.32 6.57 -34.81
CA ILE A 102 -15.22 6.44 -33.35
C ILE A 102 -15.74 7.74 -32.73
N CYS A 103 -16.92 7.71 -32.11
CA CYS A 103 -17.51 8.88 -31.45
C CYS A 103 -16.95 9.09 -30.03
N HIS A 104 -16.60 8.01 -29.33
CA HIS A 104 -16.04 8.04 -27.98
C HIS A 104 -15.35 6.71 -27.67
N LEU A 105 -14.22 6.77 -26.95
CA LEU A 105 -13.58 5.62 -26.32
C LEU A 105 -13.30 5.95 -24.85
N PRO A 106 -13.43 4.97 -23.94
CA PRO A 106 -13.09 5.17 -22.55
C PRO A 106 -11.58 5.44 -22.43
N ASN A 107 -11.24 6.45 -21.63
CA ASN A 107 -9.86 6.71 -21.24
C ASN A 107 -9.65 6.13 -19.84
N TYR A 108 -8.68 5.23 -19.71
CA TYR A 108 -8.30 4.65 -18.43
C TYR A 108 -6.94 5.20 -17.98
N SER A 109 -6.70 5.16 -16.68
CA SER A 109 -5.41 5.49 -16.09
C SER A 109 -5.15 4.66 -14.85
N TRP A 110 -3.90 4.31 -14.63
CA TRP A 110 -3.43 3.86 -13.34
C TRP A 110 -3.25 5.06 -12.41
N PHE A 111 -3.65 4.90 -11.16
CA PHE A 111 -3.32 5.81 -10.07
C PHE A 111 -2.53 5.01 -9.03
N SER A 112 -1.29 5.41 -8.81
CA SER A 112 -0.36 4.70 -7.93
C SER A 112 -0.06 5.52 -6.68
N LEU A 113 -0.03 4.83 -5.55
CA LEU A 113 0.38 5.35 -4.25
C LEU A 113 1.67 4.64 -3.82
N GLU A 114 2.73 5.40 -3.57
CA GLU A 114 4.01 4.87 -3.11
C GLU A 114 4.39 5.46 -1.74
N GLN A 115 4.85 4.60 -0.83
CA GLN A 115 5.44 5.01 0.43
C GLN A 115 6.68 4.18 0.74
N ARG A 116 7.73 4.86 1.19
CA ARG A 116 8.98 4.24 1.65
C ARG A 116 9.08 4.31 3.16
N VAL A 117 9.26 3.16 3.79
CA VAL A 117 9.45 3.02 5.23
C VAL A 117 10.93 2.83 5.54
N ASP A 118 11.49 3.68 6.39
CA ASP A 118 12.83 3.50 6.93
C ASP A 118 12.75 2.72 8.24
N LEU A 119 13.01 1.42 8.16
CA LEU A 119 12.93 0.49 9.29
C LEU A 119 13.79 0.94 10.49
N LYS A 120 14.97 1.53 10.23
CA LYS A 120 15.86 2.03 11.30
C LYS A 120 15.31 3.30 11.93
N ALA A 121 14.76 4.20 11.11
CA ALA A 121 14.06 5.38 11.61
C ALA A 121 12.78 5.02 12.38
N GLU A 122 12.16 3.87 12.13
CA GLU A 122 11.02 3.40 12.93
C GLU A 122 11.46 2.78 14.28
N GLY A 123 12.75 2.47 14.46
CA GLY A 123 13.34 1.98 15.71
C GLY A 123 13.86 0.53 15.66
N LEU A 124 13.85 -0.10 14.49
CA LEU A 124 14.49 -1.40 14.27
C LEU A 124 16.02 -1.23 14.20
N TRP A 125 16.79 -2.22 14.64
CA TRP A 125 18.26 -2.16 14.67
C TRP A 125 18.90 -3.21 13.75
N ASP A 126 20.18 -3.02 13.43
CA ASP A 126 20.89 -3.81 12.40
C ASP A 126 20.92 -5.29 12.74
N GLU A 127 21.24 -5.68 13.98
CA GLU A 127 21.32 -7.08 14.38
C GLU A 127 19.95 -7.79 14.34
N LEU A 128 18.85 -7.06 14.57
CA LEU A 128 17.50 -7.59 14.38
C LEU A 128 17.23 -7.84 12.89
N LEU A 129 17.54 -6.87 12.03
CA LEU A 129 17.26 -6.95 10.59
C LEU A 129 18.18 -7.95 9.87
N ASP A 130 19.47 -8.00 10.21
CA ASP A 130 20.47 -8.78 9.49
C ASP A 130 20.60 -10.22 10.03
N SER A 131 20.59 -10.38 11.36
CA SER A 131 20.84 -11.69 12.00
C SER A 131 19.55 -12.44 12.32
N PHE A 132 18.55 -11.75 12.89
CA PHE A 132 17.28 -12.38 13.26
C PHE A 132 16.31 -12.45 12.07
N GLN A 133 16.28 -11.42 11.21
CA GLN A 133 15.42 -11.33 10.01
C GLN A 133 13.95 -11.61 10.36
N PRO A 134 13.28 -10.71 11.11
CA PRO A 134 11.90 -10.92 11.50
C PRO A 134 10.98 -10.99 10.28
N ASP A 135 9.86 -11.69 10.42
CA ASP A 135 8.81 -11.69 9.41
C ASP A 135 8.23 -10.28 9.25
N ILE A 136 8.19 -9.80 8.00
CA ILE A 136 7.56 -8.53 7.63
C ILE A 136 6.23 -8.87 6.97
N ALA A 137 5.13 -8.62 7.69
CA ALA A 137 3.78 -8.77 7.17
C ALA A 137 3.35 -7.49 6.43
N VAL A 138 2.80 -7.66 5.23
CA VAL A 138 2.19 -6.58 4.45
C VAL A 138 0.79 -7.02 4.07
N GLU A 139 -0.18 -6.16 4.37
CA GLU A 139 -1.59 -6.35 4.07
C GLU A 139 -2.11 -5.11 3.37
N ASP A 140 -2.98 -5.30 2.40
CA ASP A 140 -3.69 -4.22 1.73
C ASP A 140 -5.10 -4.71 1.37
N TRP A 141 -6.03 -3.78 1.18
CA TRP A 141 -7.41 -4.09 0.84
C TRP A 141 -7.86 -3.29 -0.37
N TYR A 142 -8.49 -3.97 -1.32
CA TYR A 142 -9.06 -3.34 -2.51
C TYR A 142 -10.47 -3.86 -2.80
N GLU A 143 -11.20 -3.14 -3.65
CA GLU A 143 -12.55 -3.50 -4.06
C GLU A 143 -12.65 -3.68 -5.58
N GLU A 144 -13.52 -4.59 -6.01
CA GLU A 144 -13.86 -4.77 -7.42
C GLU A 144 -14.57 -3.55 -8.00
N SER A 145 -14.08 -2.98 -9.09
CA SER A 145 -14.73 -1.83 -9.74
C SER A 145 -15.53 -2.21 -10.99
N GLN A 146 -15.55 -3.47 -11.43
CA GLN A 146 -16.07 -3.93 -12.74
C GLN A 146 -15.54 -3.15 -13.95
N LEU A 147 -14.55 -2.26 -13.74
CA LEU A 147 -14.04 -1.37 -14.76
C LEU A 147 -13.28 -2.16 -15.82
N HIS A 148 -12.51 -3.14 -15.36
CA HIS A 148 -11.66 -3.99 -16.16
C HIS A 148 -11.29 -5.25 -15.37
N LYS A 149 -10.75 -6.27 -16.05
CA LYS A 149 -10.27 -7.49 -15.38
C LYS A 149 -8.97 -7.29 -14.58
N SER A 150 -8.31 -6.15 -14.71
CA SER A 150 -7.04 -5.83 -14.06
C SER A 150 -7.16 -4.40 -13.56
N ILE A 151 -7.41 -4.24 -12.26
CA ILE A 151 -7.77 -2.96 -11.63
C ILE A 151 -6.93 -2.65 -10.39
N TYR A 152 -6.11 -3.60 -9.95
CA TYR A 152 -5.29 -3.48 -8.76
C TYR A 152 -3.94 -4.16 -8.99
N GLU A 153 -2.87 -3.49 -8.55
CA GLU A 153 -1.51 -4.00 -8.56
C GLU A 153 -0.81 -3.55 -7.27
N LEU A 154 -0.14 -4.49 -6.60
CA LEU A 154 0.66 -4.25 -5.40
C LEU A 154 2.11 -4.65 -5.67
N HIS A 155 3.03 -3.72 -5.42
CA HIS A 155 4.47 -3.98 -5.47
C HIS A 155 5.11 -3.63 -4.12
N VAL A 156 5.73 -4.62 -3.49
CA VAL A 156 6.46 -4.48 -2.23
C VAL A 156 7.91 -4.84 -2.44
N LYS A 157 8.81 -3.92 -2.10
CA LYS A 157 10.26 -4.09 -2.25
C LYS A 157 10.95 -3.90 -0.91
N LEU A 158 11.71 -4.92 -0.48
CA LEU A 158 12.67 -4.79 0.60
C LEU A 158 13.98 -4.27 0.02
N LEU A 159 14.42 -3.11 0.50
CA LEU A 159 15.62 -2.43 0.00
C LEU A 159 16.78 -2.59 0.97
N ALA A 160 18.00 -2.63 0.43
CA ALA A 160 19.22 -2.62 1.22
C ALA A 160 19.47 -1.25 1.87
N ALA A 161 20.53 -1.16 2.68
CA ALA A 161 20.92 0.06 3.39
C ALA A 161 21.23 1.25 2.46
N ASP A 162 21.59 0.99 1.20
CA ASP A 162 21.78 2.04 0.18
C ASP A 162 20.45 2.67 -0.29
N GLY A 163 19.32 2.03 0.02
CA GLY A 163 18.01 2.48 -0.38
C GLY A 163 17.67 2.34 -1.85
N GLN A 164 18.46 1.55 -2.60
CA GLN A 164 18.31 1.38 -4.05
C GLN A 164 18.36 -0.10 -4.44
N THR A 165 19.22 -0.89 -3.80
CA THR A 165 19.36 -2.31 -4.11
C THR A 165 18.17 -3.08 -3.56
N VAL A 166 17.44 -3.78 -4.44
CA VAL A 166 16.32 -4.65 -4.06
C VAL A 166 16.87 -5.97 -3.53
N ILE A 167 16.59 -6.27 -2.26
CA ILE A 167 16.94 -7.55 -1.61
C ILE A 167 15.87 -8.59 -1.93
N LYS A 168 14.59 -8.18 -1.83
CA LYS A 168 13.44 -9.05 -2.06
C LYS A 168 12.30 -8.23 -2.64
N GLU A 169 11.53 -8.84 -3.52
CA GLU A 169 10.35 -8.24 -4.12
C GLU A 169 9.16 -9.19 -4.00
N HIS A 170 8.00 -8.62 -3.79
CA HIS A 170 6.71 -9.27 -3.92
C HIS A 170 5.83 -8.41 -4.83
N ALA A 171 5.18 -9.06 -5.79
CA ALA A 171 4.23 -8.41 -6.70
C ALA A 171 2.94 -9.22 -6.74
N CYS A 172 1.81 -8.53 -6.67
CA CYS A 172 0.48 -9.11 -6.76
C CYS A 172 -0.35 -8.31 -7.77
N SER A 173 -0.88 -8.98 -8.78
CA SER A 173 -1.71 -8.39 -9.84
C SER A 173 -2.93 -9.29 -10.09
N PRO A 174 -3.91 -9.29 -9.16
CA PRO A 174 -5.07 -10.16 -9.26
C PRO A 174 -5.93 -9.79 -10.48
N THR A 175 -6.63 -10.79 -11.03
CA THR A 175 -7.54 -10.59 -12.15
C THR A 175 -8.98 -10.88 -11.77
N GLU A 176 -9.89 -10.13 -12.39
CA GLU A 176 -11.26 -10.05 -11.96
C GLU A 176 -12.25 -10.69 -12.92
N ASN A 177 -13.26 -11.35 -12.36
CA ASN A 177 -14.35 -11.92 -13.13
C ASN A 177 -15.47 -10.88 -13.29
N LEU A 178 -15.52 -10.26 -14.47
CA LEU A 178 -16.51 -9.23 -14.80
C LEU A 178 -17.96 -9.75 -14.86
N GLU A 179 -18.18 -11.07 -14.90
CA GLU A 179 -19.53 -11.66 -14.89
C GLU A 179 -20.20 -11.58 -13.51
N VAL A 180 -19.42 -11.44 -12.43
CA VAL A 180 -19.92 -11.45 -11.05
C VAL A 180 -19.39 -10.25 -10.29
N TYR A 181 -20.28 -9.32 -9.95
CA TYR A 181 -19.93 -8.22 -9.06
C TYR A 181 -19.98 -8.68 -7.60
N SER A 182 -18.83 -8.73 -6.92
CA SER A 182 -18.77 -9.17 -5.53
C SER A 182 -19.15 -8.09 -4.52
N HIS A 183 -18.86 -6.82 -4.83
CA HIS A 183 -19.01 -5.66 -3.94
C HIS A 183 -18.51 -5.93 -2.50
N LYS A 184 -17.28 -6.43 -2.40
CA LYS A 184 -16.64 -6.85 -1.15
C LYS A 184 -15.18 -6.45 -1.18
N TRP A 185 -14.65 -6.12 -0.01
CA TRP A 185 -13.22 -6.00 0.21
C TRP A 185 -12.51 -7.32 -0.07
N LYS A 186 -11.38 -7.23 -0.76
CA LYS A 186 -10.44 -8.31 -1.02
C LYS A 186 -9.13 -7.95 -0.33
N GLN A 187 -8.51 -8.96 0.28
CA GLN A 187 -7.22 -8.89 0.96
C GLN A 187 -6.19 -9.68 0.14
#